data_AF-A0AAF0HAV2-F1
#
_entry.id   AF-A0AAF0HAV2-F1
#
_cell.length_a   1.000
_cell.length_b   1.000
_cell.length_c   1.000
_cell.angle_alpha   90.00
_cell.angle_beta   90.00
_cell.angle_gamma   90.00
#
_symmetry.space_group_name_H-M   'P 1'
#
loop_
_entity.id
_entity.type
_entity.pdbx_description
1 polymer ?
#
loop_
_entity_poly.entity_id
_entity_poly.type
_entity_poly.pdbx_seq_one_letter_code
_entity_poly.pdbx_strand_id
1 'polypeptide(L)'
;MTLPDREKYGGLKDEVLAGKFVLGALPEDVKAELAKRIKKDRQFAAMVRRWQDNLGESDAHDKRSFASYMDASMDHARRRPDDRLHRSIYGRFAIISALWNSTRFWRLMTLAAIVWAMVLFFTIA
;
A
#
# COMPACT_ATOMS: atom_id res chain seq x y z
N MET A 1 1.24 36.44 31.39
CA MET A 1 1.65 36.49 29.98
C MET A 1 1.46 35.11 29.38
N THR A 2 0.41 34.90 28.59
CA THR A 2 0.07 33.58 28.00
C THR A 2 0.28 33.62 26.49
N LEU A 3 1.35 33.01 26.03
CA LEU A 3 1.57 32.68 24.62
C LEU A 3 2.07 31.23 24.58
N PRO A 4 1.21 30.23 24.27
CA PRO A 4 1.76 28.99 23.72
C PRO A 4 0.84 28.21 22.76
N ASP A 5 -0.10 28.82 22.04
CA ASP A 5 -0.91 28.08 21.05
C ASP A 5 -0.42 28.26 19.60
N ARG A 6 -0.01 29.47 19.21
CA ARG A 6 0.41 29.75 17.82
C ARG A 6 1.64 28.94 17.37
N GLU A 7 2.55 28.66 18.30
CA GLU A 7 3.78 27.90 18.03
C GLU A 7 3.49 26.41 17.80
N LYS A 8 2.52 25.85 18.52
CA LYS A 8 2.08 24.45 18.34
C LYS A 8 1.40 24.24 16.98
N TYR A 9 0.53 25.15 16.58
CA TYR A 9 -0.11 25.08 15.25
C TYR A 9 0.88 25.31 14.10
N GLY A 10 1.92 26.12 14.31
CA GLY A 10 3.02 26.27 13.36
C GLY A 10 3.82 24.97 13.22
N GLY A 11 4.20 24.37 14.34
CA GLY A 11 4.93 23.10 14.37
C GLY A 11 4.17 21.93 13.74
N LEU A 12 2.85 21.84 13.96
CA LEU A 12 2.01 20.79 13.35
C LEU A 12 1.97 20.90 11.81
N LYS A 13 1.90 22.13 11.28
CA LYS A 13 1.92 22.39 9.83
C LYS A 13 3.27 22.03 9.23
N ASP A 14 4.35 22.35 9.93
CA ASP A 14 5.70 22.01 9.51
C ASP A 14 5.96 20.50 9.58
N GLU A 15 5.38 19.77 10.53
CA GLU A 15 5.48 18.31 10.61
C GLU A 15 4.79 17.61 9.42
N VAL A 16 3.60 18.08 9.03
CA VAL A 16 2.90 17.59 7.83
C VAL A 16 3.69 17.94 6.57
N LEU A 17 4.27 19.13 6.49
CA LEU A 17 5.07 19.57 5.35
C LEU A 17 6.36 18.75 5.20
N ALA A 18 7.02 18.43 6.31
CA ALA A 18 8.19 17.55 6.36
C ALA A 18 7.85 16.13 5.87
N GLY A 19 6.72 15.57 6.33
CA GLY A 19 6.26 14.25 5.88
C GLY A 19 5.99 14.22 4.37
N LYS A 20 5.26 15.20 3.84
CA LYS A 20 5.00 15.28 2.39
C LYS A 20 6.27 15.49 1.57
N PHE A 21 7.25 16.22 2.10
CA PHE A 21 8.55 16.40 1.46
C PHE A 21 9.30 15.06 1.31
N VAL A 22 9.35 14.26 2.40
CA VAL A 22 10.01 12.94 2.39
C VAL A 22 9.29 11.95 1.46
N LEU A 23 7.96 11.97 1.43
CA LEU A 23 7.16 11.12 0.55
C LEU A 23 7.22 11.53 -0.94
N GLY A 24 7.88 12.63 -1.26
CA GLY A 24 8.01 13.12 -2.64
C GLY A 24 6.72 13.67 -3.25
N ALA A 25 5.65 13.82 -2.46
CA ALA A 25 4.32 14.25 -2.90
C ALA A 25 4.18 15.78 -3.11
N LEU A 26 5.28 16.52 -3.04
CA LEU A 26 5.33 17.95 -3.35
C LEU A 26 5.73 18.19 -4.81
N PRO A 27 5.24 19.27 -5.43
CA PRO A 27 5.76 19.73 -6.72
C PRO A 27 7.23 20.19 -6.57
N GLU A 28 8.00 20.07 -7.65
CA GLU A 28 9.48 20.21 -7.65
C GLU A 28 9.97 21.61 -7.27
N ASP A 29 9.20 22.64 -7.59
CA ASP A 29 9.43 24.04 -7.20
C ASP A 29 9.41 24.21 -5.67
N VAL A 30 8.41 23.61 -5.01
CA VAL A 30 8.26 23.69 -3.55
C VAL A 30 9.31 22.80 -2.85
N LYS A 31 9.71 21.67 -3.45
CA LYS A 31 10.82 20.84 -2.94
C LYS A 31 12.13 21.61 -2.93
N ALA A 32 12.46 22.33 -4.00
CA ALA A 32 13.70 23.09 -4.09
C ALA A 32 13.77 24.19 -3.01
N GLU A 33 12.64 24.85 -2.72
CA GLU A 33 12.56 25.86 -1.67
C GLU A 33 12.67 25.26 -0.27
N LEU A 34 12.00 24.13 -0.02
CA LEU A 34 12.13 23.40 1.25
C LEU A 34 13.53 22.85 1.46
N ALA A 35 14.22 22.39 0.42
CA ALA A 35 15.62 21.96 0.51
C ALA A 35 16.55 23.11 0.94
N LYS A 36 16.27 24.35 0.52
CA LYS A 36 16.98 25.54 1.04
C LYS A 36 16.59 25.83 2.49
N ARG A 37 15.31 25.72 2.83
CA ARG A 37 14.81 25.90 4.22
C ARG A 37 15.44 24.90 5.18
N ILE A 38 15.59 23.63 4.81
CA ILE A 38 16.25 22.58 5.62
C ILE A 38 17.68 22.97 6.00
N LYS A 39 18.42 23.66 5.12
CA LYS A 39 19.79 24.11 5.41
C LYS A 39 19.82 25.22 6.47
N LYS A 40 18.74 26.00 6.59
CA LYS A 40 18.64 27.17 7.48
C LYS A 40 17.92 26.84 8.79
N ASP A 41 16.93 25.96 8.73
CA ASP A 41 16.02 25.61 9.82
C ASP A 41 16.35 24.20 10.36
N ARG A 42 17.07 24.18 11.49
CA ARG A 42 17.50 22.93 12.15
C ARG A 42 16.32 22.15 12.73
N GLN A 43 15.23 22.79 13.11
CA GLN A 43 14.05 22.10 13.65
C GLN A 43 13.30 21.37 12.54
N PHE A 44 13.10 22.04 11.40
CA PHE A 44 12.50 21.42 10.22
C PHE A 44 13.37 20.26 9.68
N ALA A 45 14.69 20.42 9.67
CA ALA A 45 15.61 19.34 9.29
C ALA A 45 15.50 18.10 10.21
N ALA A 46 15.36 18.31 11.53
CA ALA A 46 15.18 17.22 12.48
C ALA A 46 13.85 16.48 12.27
N MET A 47 12.77 17.20 11.95
CA MET A 47 11.48 16.60 11.59
C MET A 47 11.59 15.74 10.33
N VAL A 48 12.22 16.25 9.27
CA VAL A 48 12.47 15.50 8.02
C VAL A 48 13.25 14.21 8.29
N ARG A 49 14.31 14.28 9.11
CA ARG A 49 15.11 13.10 9.47
C ARG A 49 14.29 12.06 10.24
N ARG A 50 13.48 12.49 11.21
CA ARG A 50 12.58 11.59 11.95
C ARG A 50 11.57 10.89 11.02
N TRP A 51 11.03 11.61 10.04
CA TRP A 51 10.15 11.01 9.02
C TRP A 51 10.88 9.99 8.15
N GLN A 52 12.12 10.28 7.73
CA GLN A 52 12.94 9.33 6.96
C GLN A 52 13.25 8.06 7.77
N ASP A 53 13.62 8.21 9.04
CA ASP A 53 13.93 7.09 9.93
C ASP A 53 12.68 6.21 10.16
N ASN A 54 11.51 6.83 10.43
CA ASN A 54 10.25 6.12 10.63
C ASN A 54 9.80 5.34 9.37
N LEU A 55 9.93 5.94 8.19
CA LEU A 55 9.59 5.28 6.92
C LEU A 55 10.58 4.17 6.56
N GLY A 56 11.86 4.36 6.87
CA GLY A 56 12.88 3.32 6.68
C GLY A 56 12.65 2.11 7.59
N GLU A 57 12.22 2.34 8.84
CA GLU A 57 11.87 1.27 9.77
C GLU A 57 10.61 0.52 9.34
N SER A 58 9.57 1.21 8.86
CA SER A 58 8.37 0.56 8.34
C SER A 58 8.67 -0.29 7.10
N ASP A 59 9.47 0.22 6.16
CA ASP A 59 9.87 -0.54 4.97
C ASP A 59 10.70 -1.78 5.33
N ALA A 60 11.58 -1.68 6.33
CA ALA A 60 12.37 -2.80 6.82
C ALA A 60 11.50 -3.83 7.55
N HIS A 61 10.50 -3.38 8.30
CA HIS A 61 9.54 -4.25 8.99
C HIS A 61 8.65 -5.01 7.98
N ASP A 62 8.16 -4.32 6.95
CA ASP A 62 7.34 -4.93 5.89
C ASP A 62 8.13 -5.92 5.03
N LYS A 63 9.41 -5.64 4.74
CA LYS A 63 10.28 -6.60 4.06
C LYS A 63 10.55 -7.84 4.93
N ARG A 64 10.73 -7.66 6.24
CA ARG A 64 10.94 -8.77 7.17
C ARG A 64 9.68 -9.62 7.36
N SER A 65 8.50 -8.99 7.41
CA SER A 65 7.22 -9.70 7.49
C SER A 65 6.93 -10.44 6.18
N PHE A 66 7.19 -9.83 5.02
CA PHE A 66 7.07 -10.52 3.74
C PHE A 66 8.04 -11.71 3.63
N ALA A 67 9.29 -11.53 4.08
CA ALA A 67 10.27 -12.61 4.14
C ALA A 67 9.84 -13.75 5.07
N SER A 68 9.23 -13.47 6.22
CA SER A 68 8.73 -14.52 7.12
C SER A 68 7.52 -15.26 6.54
N TYR A 69 6.65 -14.61 5.76
CA TYR A 69 5.60 -15.28 5.00
C TYR A 69 6.17 -16.18 3.89
N MET A 70 7.22 -15.74 3.20
CA MET A 70 7.89 -16.53 2.16
C MET A 70 8.70 -17.70 2.74
N ASP A 71 9.34 -17.50 3.89
CA ASP A 71 10.11 -18.54 4.59
C ASP A 71 9.17 -19.60 5.17
N ALA A 72 8.08 -19.20 5.83
CA ALA A 72 7.02 -20.13 6.24
C ALA A 72 6.43 -20.88 5.04
N SER A 73 6.19 -20.19 3.92
CA SER A 73 5.75 -20.80 2.66
C SER A 73 6.75 -21.81 2.09
N MET A 74 8.07 -21.59 2.22
CA MET A 74 9.09 -22.51 1.72
C MET A 74 9.35 -23.68 2.67
N ASP A 75 9.26 -23.48 3.98
CA ASP A 75 9.37 -24.56 4.97
C ASP A 75 8.18 -25.54 4.84
N HIS A 76 6.98 -25.04 4.51
CA HIS A 76 5.85 -25.89 4.16
C HIS A 76 6.02 -26.67 2.83
N ALA A 77 6.87 -26.19 1.91
CA ALA A 77 7.14 -26.88 0.65
C ALA A 77 8.14 -28.04 0.81
N ARG A 78 9.01 -28.01 1.83
CA ARG A 78 9.95 -29.11 2.12
C ARG A 78 9.46 -30.13 3.14
N ARG A 79 8.44 -29.81 3.94
CA ARG A 79 7.87 -30.73 4.93
C ARG A 79 6.37 -30.94 4.74
N ARG A 80 5.99 -31.86 3.84
CA ARG A 80 4.99 -32.90 4.15
C ARG A 80 4.82 -33.92 3.01
N PRO A 81 5.20 -35.18 3.23
CA PRO A 81 4.26 -36.28 3.03
C PRO A 81 3.23 -36.24 4.16
N ASP A 82 1.94 -36.35 3.82
CA ASP A 82 0.81 -36.55 4.73
C ASP A 82 0.53 -35.46 5.78
N ASP A 83 -0.52 -34.66 5.54
CA ASP A 83 -1.63 -34.64 6.49
C ASP A 83 -2.86 -33.94 5.90
N ARG A 84 -3.93 -34.73 5.85
CA ARG A 84 -5.25 -34.43 5.30
C ARG A 84 -6.12 -33.51 6.18
N LEU A 85 -5.60 -32.83 7.21
CA LEU A 85 -6.48 -32.21 8.23
C LEU A 85 -6.67 -30.68 8.18
N HIS A 86 -5.99 -29.93 7.32
CA HIS A 86 -6.13 -28.46 7.26
C HIS A 86 -6.68 -27.90 5.94
N ARG A 87 -7.43 -28.74 5.20
CA ARG A 87 -7.98 -28.41 3.87
C ARG A 87 -9.51 -28.26 3.88
N SER A 88 -10.10 -27.47 4.79
CA SER A 88 -11.55 -27.23 4.73
C SER A 88 -11.91 -25.79 4.38
N ILE A 89 -11.24 -24.77 4.92
CA ILE A 89 -11.66 -23.37 4.68
C ILE A 89 -10.84 -22.74 3.54
N TYR A 90 -9.50 -22.85 3.59
CA TYR A 90 -8.62 -22.29 2.56
C TYR A 90 -8.64 -23.05 1.22
N GLY A 91 -9.05 -24.32 1.21
CA GLY A 91 -9.16 -25.11 -0.02
C GLY A 91 -10.26 -24.62 -0.98
N ARG A 92 -11.34 -24.04 -0.45
CA ARG A 92 -12.49 -23.55 -1.24
C ARG A 92 -12.14 -22.23 -1.92
N PHE A 93 -11.53 -21.31 -1.15
CA PHE A 93 -11.08 -20.02 -1.65
C PHE A 93 -9.90 -20.14 -2.62
N ALA A 94 -9.05 -21.16 -2.51
CA ALA A 94 -7.96 -21.41 -3.45
C ALA A 94 -8.46 -21.75 -4.87
N ILE A 95 -9.58 -22.46 -4.99
CA ILE A 95 -10.18 -22.77 -6.30
C ILE A 95 -10.80 -21.49 -6.88
N ILE A 96 -11.51 -20.74 -6.05
CA ILE A 96 -12.14 -19.46 -6.45
C ILE A 96 -11.05 -18.46 -6.88
N SER A 97 -9.94 -18.34 -6.16
CA SER A 97 -8.84 -17.43 -6.50
C SER A 97 -8.11 -17.86 -7.77
N ALA A 98 -7.92 -19.16 -8.00
CA ALA A 98 -7.34 -19.68 -9.24
C ALA A 98 -8.25 -19.39 -10.46
N LEU A 99 -9.57 -19.52 -10.31
CA LEU A 99 -10.53 -19.14 -11.35
C LEU A 99 -10.58 -17.62 -11.57
N TRP A 100 -10.49 -16.84 -10.49
CA TRP A 100 -10.49 -15.39 -10.52
C TRP A 100 -9.25 -14.80 -11.20
N ASN A 101 -8.09 -15.44 -11.04
CA ASN A 101 -6.85 -15.05 -11.71
C ASN A 101 -6.81 -15.47 -13.20
N SER A 102 -7.82 -16.21 -13.68
CA SER A 102 -7.86 -16.66 -15.07
C SER A 102 -8.38 -15.54 -15.98
N THR A 103 -7.51 -15.00 -16.83
CA THR A 103 -7.88 -13.99 -17.84
C THR A 103 -8.89 -14.53 -18.86
N ARG A 104 -8.93 -15.85 -19.10
CA ARG A 104 -9.92 -16.49 -19.99
C ARG A 104 -11.32 -16.46 -19.38
N PHE A 105 -11.43 -16.64 -18.06
CA PHE A 105 -12.70 -16.56 -17.34
C PHE A 105 -13.33 -15.18 -17.50
N TRP A 106 -12.55 -14.11 -17.28
CA TRP A 106 -13.02 -12.74 -17.48
C TRP A 106 -13.43 -12.42 -18.92
N ARG A 107 -12.67 -12.92 -19.91
CA ARG A 107 -13.02 -12.71 -21.33
C ARG A 107 -14.35 -13.37 -21.70
N LEU A 108 -14.61 -14.59 -21.21
CA LEU A 108 -15.89 -15.26 -21.47
C LEU A 108 -17.04 -14.59 -20.73
N MET A 109 -16.81 -14.16 -19.49
CA MET A 109 -17.79 -13.44 -18.68
C MET A 109 -18.23 -12.13 -19.34
N THR A 110 -17.28 -11.33 -19.87
CA THR A 110 -17.60 -10.08 -20.55
C THR A 110 -18.30 -10.30 -21.89
N LEU A 111 -17.88 -11.29 -22.67
CA LEU A 111 -18.57 -11.65 -23.92
C LEU A 111 -20.01 -12.09 -23.66
N ALA A 112 -20.23 -12.92 -22.64
CA ALA A 112 -21.58 -13.33 -22.24
C ALA A 112 -22.44 -12.13 -21.83
N ALA A 113 -21.88 -11.20 -21.05
CA ALA A 113 -22.58 -9.97 -20.65
C ALA A 113 -22.95 -9.08 -21.85
N ILE A 114 -22.05 -8.95 -22.84
CA ILE A 114 -22.32 -8.17 -24.06
C ILE A 114 -23.45 -8.81 -24.88
N VAL A 115 -23.42 -10.13 -25.07
CA VAL A 115 -24.49 -10.86 -25.76
C VAL A 115 -25.82 -10.67 -25.05
N TRP A 116 -25.82 -10.78 -23.72
CA TRP A 116 -27.04 -10.56 -22.92
C TRP A 116 -27.56 -9.13 -23.01
N ALA A 117 -26.66 -8.14 -22.99
CA ALA A 117 -27.03 -6.74 -23.19
C ALA A 117 -27.61 -6.49 -24.60
N MET A 118 -27.05 -7.11 -25.64
CA MET A 118 -27.61 -7.05 -26.99
C MET A 118 -29.01 -7.66 -27.06
N VAL A 119 -29.23 -8.82 -26.43
CA VAL A 119 -30.55 -9.47 -26.38
C VAL A 119 -31.55 -8.57 -25.66
N LEU A 120 -31.20 -8.03 -24.48
CA LEU A 120 -32.07 -7.13 -23.75
C LEU A 120 -32.40 -5.86 -24.57
N PHE A 121 -31.39 -5.27 -25.21
CA PHE A 121 -31.57 -4.11 -26.08
C PHE A 121 -32.53 -4.42 -27.23
N PHE A 122 -32.42 -5.59 -27.85
CA PHE A 122 -33.28 -6.02 -28.94
C PHE A 122 -34.70 -6.40 -28.50
N THR A 123 -34.89 -6.81 -27.24
CA THR A 123 -36.24 -7.07 -26.68
C THR A 123 -36.96 -5.80 -26.21
N ILE A 124 -36.23 -4.71 -25.98
CA ILE A 124 -36.76 -3.42 -25.53
C ILE A 124 -37.01 -2.47 -26.69
N ALA A 125 -36.29 -2.64 -27.82
CA ALA A 125 -36.49 -1.91 -29.08
C ALA A 125 -37.62 -2.51 -29.92
#